data_AF-A0A0F8YTL0-F1
#
_entry.id   AF-A0A0F8YTL0-F1
#
_cell.length_a   1.000
_cell.length_b   1.000
_cell.length_c   1.000
_cell.angle_alpha   90.00
_cell.angle_beta   90.00
_cell.angle_gamma   90.00
#
_symmetry.space_group_name_H-M   'P 1'
#
loop_
_entity.id
_entity.type
_entity.pdbx_description
1 polymer ?
#
loop_
_entity_poly.entity_id
_entity_poly.type
_entity_poly.pdbx_seq_one_letter_code
_entity_poly.pdbx_strand_id
1 'polypeptide(L)' 'MRAYIILTRDTAIKQIVQNMIEAGIVLPDEYDMFTAQLQQLSTEELLIVLVDSCEFREQYHRINFYPIDMASISTN' A
#
# COMPACT_ATOMS: atom_id res chain seq x y z
N MET A 1 -12.48 -17.89 -18.80
CA MET A 1 -12.80 -18.28 -17.42
C MET A 1 -12.11 -17.27 -16.51
N ARG A 2 -12.84 -16.40 -15.79
CA ARG A 2 -12.21 -15.48 -14.83
C ARG A 2 -11.82 -16.30 -13.60
N ALA A 3 -10.53 -16.40 -13.31
CA ALA A 3 -10.05 -17.02 -12.10
C ALA A 3 -10.40 -16.09 -10.93
N TYR A 4 -11.29 -16.53 -10.05
CA TYR A 4 -11.55 -15.83 -8.81
C TYR A 4 -10.41 -16.19 -7.85
N ILE A 5 -9.59 -15.21 -7.47
CA ILE A 5 -8.60 -15.40 -6.41
C ILE A 5 -9.40 -15.48 -5.11
N ILE A 6 -9.31 -16.62 -4.40
CA ILE A 6 -9.83 -16.73 -3.04
C ILE A 6 -9.05 -15.74 -2.19
N LEU A 7 -9.72 -14.69 -1.75
CA LEU A 7 -9.11 -13.65 -0.95
C LEU A 7 -9.09 -14.13 0.51
N THR A 8 -7.98 -14.73 0.91
CA THR A 8 -7.69 -14.97 2.32
C THR A 8 -7.35 -13.64 3.01
N ARG A 9 -7.50 -13.58 4.32
CA ARG A 9 -7.12 -12.39 5.11
C ARG A 9 -5.67 -11.98 4.87
N ASP A 10 -4.75 -12.94 4.88
CA ASP A 10 -3.32 -12.66 4.67
C ASP A 10 -3.04 -12.15 3.26
N THR A 11 -3.72 -12.69 2.24
CA THR A 11 -3.59 -12.17 0.87
C THR A 11 -4.18 -10.76 0.73
N ALA A 12 -5.27 -10.45 1.45
CA ALA A 12 -5.85 -9.11 1.48
C ALA A 12 -4.87 -8.11 2.08
N ILE A 13 -4.31 -8.45 3.24
CA ILE A 13 -3.34 -7.62 3.96
C ILE A 13 -2.10 -7.40 3.12
N LYS A 14 -1.52 -8.44 2.53
CA LYS A 14 -0.38 -8.30 1.62
C LYS A 14 -0.67 -7.36 0.45
N GLN A 15 -1.86 -7.48 -0.15
CA GLN A 15 -2.26 -6.61 -1.25
C GLN A 15 -2.43 -5.15 -0.81
N ILE A 16 -3.07 -4.91 0.34
CA ILE A 16 -3.21 -3.57 0.92
C ILE A 16 -1.84 -2.94 1.11
N VAL A 17 -0.94 -3.62 1.83
CA VAL A 17 0.38 -3.06 2.14
C VAL A 17 1.16 -2.77 0.86
N GLN A 18 1.14 -3.68 -0.11
CA GLN A 18 1.80 -3.47 -1.40
C GLN A 18 1.24 -2.25 -2.14
N ASN A 19 -0.09 -2.12 -2.24
CA ASN A 19 -0.74 -0.98 -2.87
C ASN A 19 -0.37 0.35 -2.19
N MET A 20 -0.29 0.36 -0.86
CA MET A 20 0.04 1.56 -0.09
C MET A 20 1.52 1.96 -0.21
N ILE A 21 2.42 0.98 -0.31
CA ILE A 21 3.85 1.22 -0.60
C ILE A 21 4.01 1.77 -2.03
N GLU A 22 3.34 1.16 -3.01
CA GLU A 22 3.37 1.62 -4.41
C GLU A 22 2.78 3.03 -4.57
N ALA A 23 1.81 3.41 -3.74
CA ALA A 23 1.27 4.76 -3.65
C ALA A 23 2.17 5.75 -2.89
N GLY A 24 3.24 5.28 -2.23
CA GLY A 24 4.12 6.12 -1.40
C GLY A 24 3.48 6.59 -0.08
N ILE A 25 2.41 5.92 0.38
CA ILE A 25 1.70 6.26 1.62
C ILE A 25 2.34 5.56 2.83
N VAL A 26 2.85 4.34 2.63
CA VAL A 26 3.52 3.54 3.66
C VAL A 26 4.97 3.33 3.24
N LEU A 27 5.91 3.61 4.12
CA LEU A 27 7.32 3.36 3.87
C LEU A 27 7.67 1.88 4.10
N PRO A 28 8.70 1.32 3.43
CA PRO A 28 9.05 -0.09 3.59
C PRO A 28 9.42 -0.52 5.02
N ASP A 29 9.95 0.39 5.84
CA ASP A 29 10.30 0.17 7.24
C ASP A 29 9.08 0.18 8.18
N GLU A 30 7.95 0.72 7.74
CA GLU A 30 6.67 0.71 8.46
C GLU A 30 5.85 -0.58 8.21
N TYR A 31 6.34 -1.48 7.35
CA TYR A 31 5.64 -2.68 6.89
C TYR A 31 5.09 -3.54 8.04
N ASP A 32 5.93 -3.87 9.03
CA ASP A 32 5.54 -4.76 10.13
C ASP A 32 4.48 -4.13 11.03
N MET A 33 4.64 -2.85 11.33
CA MET A 33 3.69 -2.09 12.14
C MET A 33 2.34 -1.99 11.44
N PHE A 34 2.33 -1.62 10.16
CA PHE A 34 1.10 -1.45 9.38
C PHE A 34 0.38 -2.79 9.18
N THR A 35 1.12 -3.86 8.92
CA THR A 35 0.58 -5.23 8.85
C THR A 35 -0.09 -5.64 10.17
N ALA A 36 0.54 -5.34 11.31
CA ALA A 36 -0.02 -5.65 12.63
C ALA A 36 -1.34 -4.90 12.91
N GLN A 37 -1.46 -3.65 12.44
CA GLN A 37 -2.70 -2.88 12.54
C GLN A 37 -3.81 -3.48 11.67
N LEU A 38 -3.51 -3.85 10.43
CA LEU A 38 -4.48 -4.50 9.53
C LEU A 38 -4.98 -5.85 10.08
N GLN A 39 -4.13 -6.59 10.80
CA GLN A 39 -4.51 -7.83 11.45
C GLN A 39 -5.53 -7.66 12.58
N GLN A 40 -5.72 -6.45 13.12
CA GLN A 40 -6.71 -6.18 14.17
C GLN A 40 -8.09 -5.82 13.61
N LEU A 41 -8.20 -5.51 12.32
CA LEU A 41 -9.45 -5.08 11.70
C LEU A 41 -10.46 -6.22 11.55
N SER A 42 -11.75 -5.92 11.66
CA SER A 42 -12.79 -6.84 11.21
C SER A 42 -12.65 -7.14 9.71
N THR A 43 -13.30 -8.20 9.24
CA THR A 43 -13.31 -8.53 7.81
C THR A 43 -13.90 -7.41 6.96
N GLU A 44 -14.92 -6.72 7.46
CA GLU A 44 -15.59 -5.62 6.76
C GLU A 44 -14.65 -4.41 6.62
N GLU A 45 -14.03 -3.98 7.72
CA GLU A 45 -13.06 -2.89 7.71
C GLU A 45 -11.88 -3.20 6.78
N LEU A 46 -11.38 -4.44 6.81
CA LEU A 46 -10.28 -4.86 5.95
C LEU A 46 -10.66 -4.81 4.46
N LEU A 47 -11.89 -5.14 4.11
CA LEU A 47 -12.38 -5.04 2.73
C LEU A 47 -12.49 -3.59 2.26
N ILE A 48 -12.93 -2.68 3.14
CA ILE A 48 -12.98 -1.24 2.84
C ILE A 48 -11.56 -0.74 2.56
N VAL A 49 -10.61 -1.03 3.46
CA VAL A 49 -9.21 -0.61 3.28
C VAL A 49 -8.59 -1.22 2.01
N LEU A 50 -8.97 -2.44 1.64
CA LEU A 50 -8.53 -3.06 0.38
C LEU A 50 -8.98 -2.26 -0.84
N VAL A 51 -10.26 -1.84 -0.88
CA VAL A 51 -10.79 -1.01 -1.97
C VAL A 51 -10.05 0.33 -2.02
N ASP A 52 -9.95 1.03 -0.90
CA ASP A 52 -9.28 2.34 -0.82
C ASP A 52 -7.81 2.24 -1.26
N SER A 53 -7.09 1.19 -0.83
CA SER A 53 -5.69 0.98 -1.24
C SER A 53 -5.54 0.82 -2.75
N CYS A 54 -6.50 0.18 -3.42
CA CYS A 54 -6.49 0.04 -4.88
C CYS A 54 -6.68 1.39 -5.56
N GLU A 55 -7.62 2.20 -5.06
CA GLU A 55 -7.86 3.56 -5.56
C GLU A 55 -6.63 4.45 -5.36
N PHE A 56 -6.00 4.40 -4.18
CA PHE A 56 -4.76 5.12 -3.92
C PHE A 56 -3.67 4.70 -4.89
N ARG A 57 -3.42 3.40 -5.05
CA ARG A 57 -2.42 2.92 -6.01
C ARG A 57 -2.71 3.46 -7.42
N GLU A 58 -3.95 3.47 -7.88
CA GLU A 58 -4.30 3.97 -9.22
C GLU A 58 -4.14 5.50 -9.37
N GLN A 59 -4.50 6.27 -8.34
CA GLN A 59 -4.32 7.72 -8.33
C GLN A 59 -2.84 8.12 -8.28
N TYR A 60 -2.05 7.42 -7.46
CA TYR A 60 -0.65 7.73 -7.18
C TYR A 60 0.34 7.00 -8.08
N HIS A 61 -0.07 5.98 -8.86
CA HIS A 61 0.78 5.36 -9.89
C HIS A 61 1.25 6.35 -10.97
N ARG A 62 0.57 7.51 -11.09
CA ARG A 62 0.99 8.61 -11.98
C ARG A 62 1.99 9.57 -11.36
N ILE A 63 2.23 9.50 -10.05
CA ILE A 63 3.29 10.26 -9.40
C ILE A 63 4.58 9.47 -9.54
N ASN A 64 5.30 9.72 -10.63
CA ASN A 64 6.71 9.34 -10.71
C ASN A 64 7.44 10.06 -9.57
N PHE A 65 7.73 9.33 -8.50
CA PHE A 65 8.77 9.74 -7.57
C PHE A 65 10.09 9.72 -8.35
N TYR A 66 10.43 10.84 -8.97
CA TYR A 66 11.83 11.08 -9.26
C TYR A 66 12.53 11.08 -7.90
N PRO A 67 13.52 10.20 -7.65
CA PRO A 67 14.27 10.27 -6.42
C PRO A 67 14.81 11.69 -6.31
N ILE A 68 14.42 12.40 -5.24
CA ILE A 68 14.99 13.70 -4.93
C ILE A 68 16.47 13.44 -4.68
N ASP A 69 17.30 13.88 -5.62
CA ASP A 69 18.74 13.81 -5.44
C ASP A 69 19.13 14.78 -4.32
N MET A 70 19.27 14.23 -3.11
CA MET A 70 19.66 14.97 -1.91
C MET A 70 21.03 15.65 -2.07
N ALA A 71 21.89 15.19 -2.98
CA ALA A 71 23.14 15.89 -3.29
C ALA A 71 22.87 17.30 -3.85
N SER A 72 21.80 17.46 -4.63
CA SER A 72 21.36 18.73 -5.23
C SER A 72 20.85 19.75 -4.20
N ILE A 73 20.27 19.28 -3.09
CA ILE A 73 19.64 20.14 -2.08
C ILE A 73 20.68 20.69 -1.08
N SER A 74 21.80 20.00 -0.89
CA SER A 74 22.84 20.38 0.07
C SER A 74 23.77 21.52 -0.38
N THR A 75 23.63 22.02 -1.61
CA THR A 75 24.46 23.10 -2.16
C THR A 75 23.68 24.41 -2.35
N ASN A 76 23.12 24.94 -1.25
CA ASN A 76 22.81 26.37 -1.08
C ASN A 76 22.95 26.78 0.38
#